data_AF-A0A376ZG24-F1
#
_entry.id   AF-A0A376ZG24-F1
#
_cell.length_a   1.000
_cell.length_b   1.000
_cell.length_c   1.000
_cell.angle_alpha   90.00
_cell.angle_beta   90.00
_cell.angle_gamma   90.00
#
_symmetry.space_group_name_H-M   'P 1'
#
loop_
_entity.id
_entity.type
_entity.pdbx_description
1 polymer ?
#
loop_
_entity_poly.entity_id
_entity_poly.type
_entity_poly.pdbx_seq_one_letter_code
_entity_poly.pdbx_strand_id
1 'polypeptide(L)'
;MMRTPKLFPLNKPTLLTRVNDVLGKCGTTGTLYRALKAIADQVSTKVIVVRVAEHKEEDGKTQDQLVIGGSESDGSYTGMYALLVAEQDESIGYRPRILAAPELTRRR
;
A
#
# COMPACT_ATOMS: atom_id res chain seq x y z
N MET A 1 -10.22 10.35 6.57
CA MET A 1 -9.33 10.91 5.54
C MET A 1 -7.87 10.83 6.02
N MET A 2 -6.93 10.59 5.11
CA MET A 2 -5.51 10.39 5.43
C MET A 2 -4.81 11.69 5.82
N ARG A 3 -3.99 11.68 6.89
CA ARG A 3 -3.40 12.90 7.46
C ARG A 3 -2.16 13.42 6.71
N THR A 4 -1.46 12.57 5.97
CA THR A 4 -0.22 12.95 5.26
C THR A 4 -0.11 12.26 3.90
N PRO A 5 -0.65 12.84 2.81
CA PRO A 5 -0.60 12.24 1.47
C PRO A 5 0.83 12.15 0.90
N LYS A 6 1.76 13.00 1.37
CA LYS A 6 3.17 12.97 0.96
C LYS A 6 3.92 11.73 1.47
N LEU A 7 3.51 11.17 2.61
CA LEU A 7 4.18 10.00 3.19
C LEU A 7 3.74 8.69 2.54
N PHE A 8 2.54 8.67 1.95
CA PHE A 8 1.98 7.50 1.28
C PHE A 8 1.41 7.94 -0.08
N PRO A 9 2.30 8.21 -1.05
CA PRO A 9 1.89 8.58 -2.40
C PRO A 9 1.07 7.46 -3.06
N LEU A 10 0.16 7.86 -3.95
CA LEU A 10 -0.69 6.93 -4.70
C LEU A 10 0.16 6.08 -5.64
N ASN A 11 -0.10 4.77 -5.68
CA ASN A 11 0.55 3.76 -6.52
C ASN A 11 2.09 3.75 -6.45
N LYS A 12 2.66 4.29 -5.36
CA LYS A 12 4.11 4.32 -5.15
C LYS A 12 4.46 3.54 -3.90
N PRO A 13 5.37 2.55 -3.99
CA PRO A 13 5.79 1.79 -2.84
C PRO A 13 6.57 2.70 -1.89
N THR A 14 6.37 2.53 -0.59
CA THR A 14 7.06 3.30 0.45
C THR A 14 7.57 2.35 1.52
N LEU A 15 8.87 2.42 1.81
CA LEU A 15 9.49 1.64 2.87
C LEU A 15 9.20 2.25 4.25
N LEU A 16 8.66 1.44 5.15
CA LEU A 16 8.53 1.72 6.56
C LEU A 16 9.55 0.89 7.33
N THR A 17 10.52 1.56 7.95
CA THR A 17 11.54 0.89 8.78
C THR A 17 11.03 0.57 10.18
N ARG A 18 10.15 1.42 10.72
CA ARG A 18 9.42 1.21 11.97
C ARG A 18 7.98 1.64 11.79
N VAL A 19 7.06 0.70 11.99
CA VAL A 19 5.63 0.93 11.80
C VAL A 19 5.07 1.91 12.84
N ASN A 20 5.52 1.81 14.10
CA ASN A 20 5.07 2.69 15.20
C ASN A 20 5.28 4.19 14.92
N ASP A 21 6.36 4.55 14.22
CA ASP A 21 6.71 5.94 13.91
C ASP A 21 5.73 6.59 12.91
N VAL A 22 4.94 5.77 12.20
CA VAL A 22 4.04 6.22 11.14
C VAL A 22 2.56 5.95 11.42
N LEU A 23 2.21 5.21 12.47
CA LEU A 23 0.82 4.89 12.82
C LEU A 23 -0.05 6.16 12.97
N GLY A 24 0.46 7.21 13.59
CA GLY A 24 -0.25 8.48 13.75
C GLY A 24 -0.43 9.28 12.44
N LYS A 25 0.35 8.94 11.40
CA LYS A 25 0.32 9.55 10.07
C LYS A 25 -0.64 8.83 9.13
N CYS A 26 -1.04 7.61 9.48
CA CYS A 26 -2.07 6.87 8.77
C CYS A 26 -3.45 7.54 8.97
N GLY A 27 -4.28 7.50 7.93
CA GLY A 27 -5.69 7.87 8.07
C GLY A 27 -6.45 6.86 8.93
N THR A 28 -7.52 7.30 9.59
CA THR A 28 -8.37 6.45 10.44
C THR A 28 -9.55 5.81 9.70
N THR A 29 -9.81 6.22 8.46
CA THR A 29 -10.99 5.80 7.68
C THR A 29 -10.73 4.65 6.72
N GLY A 30 -9.46 4.29 6.49
CA GLY A 30 -9.07 3.22 5.57
C GLY A 30 -8.53 1.99 6.30
N THR A 31 -8.13 0.98 5.54
CA THR A 31 -7.66 -0.32 6.04
C THR A 31 -6.23 -0.27 6.58
N LEU A 32 -5.42 0.71 6.13
CA LEU A 32 -3.99 0.79 6.39
C LEU A 32 -3.63 0.88 7.89
N TYR A 33 -4.34 1.72 8.65
CA TYR A 33 -4.05 1.90 10.08
C TYR A 33 -4.23 0.59 10.85
N ARG A 34 -5.34 -0.13 10.61
CA ARG A 34 -5.65 -1.38 11.29
C ARG A 34 -4.61 -2.46 10.96
N ALA A 35 -4.23 -2.57 9.69
CA ALA A 35 -3.23 -3.54 9.25
C ALA A 35 -1.85 -3.26 9.86
N LEU A 36 -1.39 -2.02 9.81
CA LEU A 36 -0.11 -1.63 10.39
C LEU A 36 -0.09 -1.78 11.90
N LYS A 37 -1.18 -1.43 12.58
CA LYS A 37 -1.31 -1.65 14.03
C LYS A 37 -1.21 -3.14 14.37
N ALA A 38 -1.95 -3.99 13.67
CA ALA A 38 -1.91 -5.43 13.89
C ALA A 38 -0.50 -6.02 13.67
N ILE A 39 0.26 -5.53 12.67
CA ILE A 39 1.65 -5.93 12.48
C ILE A 39 2.52 -5.45 13.64
N ALA A 40 2.42 -4.18 14.02
CA ALA A 40 3.23 -3.58 15.07
C ALA A 40 2.99 -4.21 16.45
N ASP A 41 1.76 -4.66 16.73
CA ASP A 41 1.39 -5.37 17.95
C ASP A 41 2.03 -6.77 18.04
N GLN A 42 2.43 -7.35 16.90
CA GLN A 42 3.05 -8.69 16.84
C GLN A 42 4.58 -8.62 16.71
N VAL A 43 5.09 -7.77 15.81
CA VAL A 43 6.51 -7.72 15.49
C VAL A 43 6.92 -6.38 14.88
N SER A 44 8.13 -5.91 15.25
CA SER A 44 8.78 -4.78 14.59
C SER A 44 9.53 -5.25 13.35
N THR A 45 8.91 -5.10 12.18
CA THR A 45 9.43 -5.52 10.88
C THR A 45 9.40 -4.38 9.87
N LYS A 46 10.23 -4.47 8.83
CA LYS A 46 10.18 -3.56 7.68
C LYS A 46 8.94 -3.89 6.85
N VAL A 47 8.18 -2.86 6.50
CA VAL A 47 6.94 -3.01 5.72
C VAL A 47 6.99 -2.10 4.50
N ILE A 48 6.71 -2.64 3.33
CA ILE A 48 6.56 -1.85 2.11
C ILE A 48 5.07 -1.65 1.88
N VAL A 49 4.64 -0.40 1.80
CA VAL A 49 3.22 -0.04 1.63
C VAL A 49 3.02 0.57 0.25
N VAL A 50 2.02 0.09 -0.47
CA VAL A 50 1.50 0.73 -1.68
C VAL A 50 0.08 1.22 -1.40
N ARG A 51 -0.16 2.51 -1.60
CA ARG A 51 -1.49 3.10 -1.48
C ARG A 51 -2.21 3.00 -2.83
N VAL A 52 -3.43 2.48 -2.82
CA VAL A 52 -4.32 2.46 -3.99
C VAL A 52 -5.44 3.48 -3.86
N ALA A 53 -6.07 3.79 -4.99
CA ALA A 53 -7.25 4.66 -5.00
C ALA A 53 -8.44 3.94 -4.37
N GLU A 54 -9.35 4.72 -3.78
CA GLU A 54 -10.67 4.24 -3.42
C GLU A 54 -11.53 4.19 -4.69
N HIS A 55 -12.35 3.15 -4.81
CA HIS A 55 -13.30 3.01 -5.90
C HIS A 55 -14.25 4.21 -5.96
N LYS A 56 -14.44 4.72 -7.17
CA LYS A 56 -15.49 5.67 -7.52
C LYS A 56 -16.32 5.06 -8.64
N GLU A 57 -17.64 5.22 -8.56
CA GLU A 57 -18.56 4.66 -9.57
C GLU A 57 -18.25 5.15 -11.00
N GLU A 58 -17.71 6.37 -11.11
CA GLU A 58 -17.32 7.02 -12.37
C GLU A 58 -16.10 6.37 -13.05
N ASP A 59 -15.24 5.67 -12.32
CA ASP A 59 -13.96 5.14 -12.84
C ASP A 59 -14.12 3.78 -13.54
N GLY A 60 -15.30 3.15 -13.46
CA GLY A 60 -15.60 1.85 -14.10
C GLY A 60 -14.77 0.66 -13.59
N LYS A 61 -13.78 0.88 -12.71
CA LYS A 61 -12.91 -0.13 -12.12
C LYS A 61 -13.39 -0.51 -10.72
N THR A 62 -13.50 -1.80 -10.40
CA THR A 62 -13.78 -2.25 -9.03
C THR A 62 -12.61 -1.97 -8.09
N GLN A 63 -12.86 -1.95 -6.78
CA GLN A 63 -11.78 -1.84 -5.79
C GLN A 63 -10.72 -2.94 -5.97
N ASP A 64 -11.14 -4.16 -6.29
CA ASP A 64 -10.23 -5.29 -6.54
C ASP A 64 -9.33 -5.03 -7.74
N GLN A 65 -9.86 -4.45 -8.82
CA GLN A 65 -9.07 -4.09 -10.00
C GLN A 65 -8.04 -2.99 -9.69
N LEU A 66 -8.38 -2.02 -8.84
CA LEU A 66 -7.44 -0.99 -8.38
C LEU A 66 -6.34 -1.57 -7.48
N VAL A 67 -6.67 -2.60 -6.69
CA VAL A 67 -5.70 -3.31 -5.82
C VAL A 67 -4.76 -4.16 -6.64
N ILE A 68 -5.28 -4.95 -7.59
CA ILE A 68 -4.46 -5.73 -8.53
C ILE A 68 -3.54 -4.79 -9.31
N GLY A 69 -4.11 -3.70 -9.84
CA GLY A 69 -3.39 -2.72 -10.65
C GLY A 69 -2.92 -3.31 -11.98
N GLY A 70 -1.88 -2.71 -12.54
CA GLY A 70 -1.27 -3.15 -13.80
C GLY A 70 -0.12 -2.27 -14.23
N SER A 71 0.24 -2.37 -15.51
CA SER A 71 1.15 -1.43 -16.17
C SER A 71 0.33 -0.37 -16.87
N GLU A 72 0.63 0.89 -16.59
CA GLU A 72 0.04 2.03 -17.30
C GLU A 72 0.87 2.35 -18.56
N SER A 73 0.31 3.18 -19.45
CA SER A 73 0.94 3.54 -20.73
C SER A 73 2.21 4.38 -20.59
N ASP A 74 2.39 5.03 -19.44
CA ASP A 74 3.60 5.78 -19.08
C ASP A 74 4.72 4.87 -18.52
N GLY A 75 4.49 3.56 -18.47
CA GLY A 75 5.42 2.57 -17.92
C GLY A 75 5.43 2.50 -16.39
N SER A 76 4.52 3.22 -15.72
CA SER A 76 4.37 3.10 -14.27
C SER A 76 3.55 1.87 -13.89
N TYR A 77 3.87 1.31 -12.72
CA TYR A 77 3.12 0.20 -12.14
C TYR A 77 2.16 0.69 -11.07
N THR A 78 0.96 0.11 -11.02
CA THR A 78 -0.08 0.45 -10.05
C THR A 78 -0.45 -0.74 -9.17
N GLY A 79 -1.11 -0.48 -8.04
CA GLY A 79 -1.59 -1.56 -7.15
C GLY A 79 -0.48 -2.51 -6.71
N MET A 80 -0.72 -3.82 -6.85
CA MET A 80 0.24 -4.85 -6.49
C MET A 80 1.45 -4.91 -7.43
N TYR A 81 1.29 -4.52 -8.70
CA TYR A 81 2.42 -4.50 -9.66
C TYR A 81 3.51 -3.51 -9.22
N ALA A 82 3.15 -2.46 -8.48
CA ALA A 82 4.12 -1.50 -7.95
C ALA A 82 5.16 -2.15 -7.00
N LEU A 83 4.89 -3.34 -6.46
CA LEU A 83 5.85 -4.08 -5.63
C LEU A 83 6.95 -4.78 -6.45
N LEU A 84 6.77 -4.95 -7.77
CA LEU A 84 7.76 -5.60 -8.63
C LEU A 84 9.07 -4.79 -8.70
N VAL A 85 8.97 -3.47 -8.63
CA VAL A 85 10.12 -2.57 -8.68
C VAL A 85 10.73 -2.30 -7.29
N ALA A 86 10.13 -2.80 -6.22
CA ALA A 86 10.54 -2.47 -4.85
C ALA A 86 11.96 -2.94 -4.49
N GLU A 87 12.44 -4.02 -5.11
CA GLU A 87 13.83 -4.48 -4.92
C GLU A 87 14.85 -3.60 -5.67
N GLN A 88 14.45 -3.05 -6.83
CA GLN A 88 15.30 -2.21 -7.68
C GLN A 88 15.27 -0.73 -7.28
N ASP A 89 14.20 -0.28 -6.63
CA ASP A 89 14.05 1.08 -6.14
C ASP A 89 15.06 1.34 -5.01
N GLU A 90 16.02 2.23 -5.23
CA GLU A 90 17.08 2.57 -4.26
C GLU A 90 16.52 3.08 -2.92
N SER A 91 15.33 3.68 -2.92
CA SER A 91 14.67 4.14 -1.70
C SER A 91 14.10 3.00 -0.84
N ILE A 92 14.00 1.79 -1.40
CA ILE A 92 13.46 0.60 -0.75
C ILE A 92 14.53 -0.48 -0.64
N GLY A 93 15.08 -0.96 -1.76
CA GLY A 93 16.18 -1.94 -1.80
C GLY A 93 15.86 -3.30 -1.18
N TYR A 94 14.58 -3.62 -1.00
CA TYR A 94 14.14 -4.86 -0.34
C TYR A 94 13.09 -5.58 -1.16
N ARG A 95 13.29 -6.88 -1.35
CA ARG A 95 12.29 -7.77 -1.94
C ARG A 95 11.22 -8.15 -0.91
N PRO A 96 9.94 -7.78 -1.09
CA PRO A 96 8.88 -8.23 -0.20
C PRO A 96 8.72 -9.76 -0.28
N ARG A 97 8.71 -10.42 0.88
CA ARG A 97 8.57 -11.90 0.98
C ARG A 97 7.17 -12.35 1.38
N ILE A 98 6.41 -11.45 2.01
CA ILE A 98 5.03 -11.68 2.43
C ILE A 98 4.20 -10.58 1.81
N LEU A 99 3.14 -10.97 1.09
CA LEU A 99 2.21 -10.05 0.45
C LEU A 99 0.86 -10.14 1.15
N ALA A 100 0.25 -9.00 1.40
CA ALA A 100 -1.07 -8.91 2.00
C ALA A 100 -1.84 -7.72 1.41
N ALA A 101 -3.14 -7.91 1.19
CA ALA A 101 -4.09 -6.85 0.82
C ALA A 101 -5.17 -6.75 1.92
N PRO A 102 -4.92 -5.99 3.00
CA PRO A 102 -5.74 -6.03 4.21
C PRO A 102 -7.19 -5.63 3.94
N GLU A 103 -8.13 -6.46 4.41
CA GLU A 103 -9.58 -6.31 4.22
C GLU A 103 -10.05 -6.28 2.75
N LEU A 104 -9.16 -6.54 1.79
CA LEU A 104 -9.42 -6.47 0.34
C LEU A 104 -9.26 -7.84 -0.37
N THR A 105 -8.87 -8.89 0.35
CA THR A 105 -8.75 -10.26 -0.21
C THR A 105 -10.06 -11.07 -0.11
N ARG A 106 -11.03 -10.66 0.71
CA ARG A 106 -12.27 -11.42 0.93
C ARG A 106 -13.35 -11.02 -0.08
N ARG A 107 -13.75 -11.96 -0.94
CA ARG A 107 -15.02 -11.88 -1.69
C ARG A 107 -16.18 -11.88 -0.69
N ARG A 108 -17.02 -10.84 -0.71
CA ARG A 108 -18.38 -10.91 -0.15
C ARG A 108 -19.33 -11.41 -1.21
#